data_AF-A0A970C4T1-F1
#
_entry.id   AF-A0A970C4T1-F1
#
_cell.length_a   1.000
_cell.length_b   1.000
_cell.length_c   1.000
_cell.angle_alpha   90.00
_cell.angle_beta   90.00
_cell.angle_gamma   90.00
#
_symmetry.space_group_name_H-M   'P 1'
#
loop_
_entity.id
_entity.type
_entity.pdbx_description
1 polymer ?
#
loop_
_entity_poly.entity_id
_entity_poly.type
_entity_poly.pdbx_seq_one_letter_code
_entity_poly.pdbx_strand_id
1 'polypeptide(L)'
;MRKSLSVISLVLILMVSTSALAAVPQPETIADAPALTRGEFAALLVKAAELEGEGEPSDILMQKGIMKGVPGKGDDLARPIQRVEAAALIARTLGLADTTLPPENADIPLLPDHWAYNAYAWLSRLGIVSGDPFAVLSKEEGTSLVEDTFQTAEDVIAILEKSQAQFQAQATTSLRSVMDGTIRIIPRPGLEDDDQKILESISPKLNLVQEMVLPDKIHQVMTVQMTLPEVGTQEMVTESYIVDGTMYQKLPNPETGELSWVKYPKTMLPDMQQLIEQAQQQTQIIPPGMEKTLFYKLLGTKEIDGEQVYEIAYYGKIDDINEFLSAALSSFGDSQLMGEALSMASSMIDNVSFWGVSYIGVDDYLTRQADYGASVTYAQEFQDEDIPLEKIEVFMTINEYTYNEDIDITLPEEALAAPELELPVPEDQNE
;
A
#
# COMPACT_ATOMS: atom_id res chain seq x y z
N MET A 1 5.93 18.37 -68.81
CA MET A 1 4.68 17.81 -69.37
C MET A 1 4.21 16.72 -68.41
N ARG A 2 3.26 17.03 -67.53
CA ARG A 2 1.85 16.60 -67.58
C ARG A 2 1.63 15.09 -67.40
N LYS A 3 1.16 14.75 -66.18
CA LYS A 3 0.05 13.81 -65.83
C LYS A 3 0.38 12.30 -65.99
N SER A 4 -0.01 11.37 -65.10
CA SER A 4 -1.11 11.36 -64.11
C SER A 4 -1.18 10.00 -63.34
N LEU A 5 -1.83 10.02 -62.16
CA LEU A 5 -2.46 8.92 -61.36
C LEU A 5 -1.52 7.87 -60.74
N SER A 6 -1.39 7.64 -59.42
CA SER A 6 -2.29 7.65 -58.25
C SER A 6 -3.31 6.49 -58.19
N VAL A 7 -3.15 5.69 -57.11
CA VAL A 7 -4.10 4.85 -56.35
C VAL A 7 -4.45 3.45 -56.90
N ILE A 8 -4.11 2.38 -56.15
CA ILE A 8 -5.03 1.54 -55.34
C ILE A 8 -4.31 0.24 -54.86
N SER A 9 -4.17 0.17 -53.53
CA SER A 9 -4.29 -0.98 -52.62
C SER A 9 -3.72 -2.37 -52.95
N LEU A 10 -2.76 -2.75 -52.10
CA LEU A 10 -2.86 -3.84 -51.11
C LEU A 10 -3.04 -5.29 -51.59
N VAL A 11 -2.30 -6.15 -50.89
CA VAL A 11 -2.55 -7.57 -50.61
C VAL A 11 -1.78 -8.58 -51.49
N LEU A 12 -1.11 -9.49 -50.77
CA LEU A 12 -0.69 -10.83 -51.17
C LEU A 12 0.58 -10.95 -52.03
N ILE A 13 1.64 -11.44 -51.37
CA ILE A 13 2.59 -12.49 -51.79
C ILE A 13 4.01 -12.09 -51.40
N LEU A 14 4.39 -12.47 -50.19
CA LEU A 14 5.78 -12.77 -49.82
C LEU A 14 5.77 -14.07 -49.00
N MET A 15 5.47 -15.16 -49.69
CA MET A 15 6.05 -16.49 -49.46
C MET A 15 6.79 -16.81 -50.79
N VAL A 16 7.97 -17.41 -50.87
CA VAL A 16 8.56 -18.48 -50.09
C VAL A 16 10.10 -18.41 -50.22
N SER A 17 10.80 -18.74 -49.13
CA SER A 17 12.04 -19.55 -49.06
C SER A 17 13.31 -19.15 -49.82
N THR A 18 14.31 -18.73 -49.03
CA THR A 18 15.67 -19.26 -49.16
C THR A 18 16.06 -19.92 -47.85
N SER A 19 16.17 -21.24 -47.89
CA SER A 19 16.53 -22.13 -46.79
C SER A 19 18.02 -22.01 -46.47
N ALA A 20 18.36 -21.27 -45.42
CA ALA A 20 19.58 -21.52 -44.67
C ALA A 20 19.26 -22.63 -43.66
N LEU A 21 19.93 -23.78 -43.79
CA LEU A 21 19.94 -24.84 -42.78
C LEU A 21 20.65 -24.30 -41.53
N ALA A 22 19.94 -23.52 -40.72
CA ALA A 22 20.23 -23.40 -39.30
C ALA A 22 19.67 -24.69 -38.67
N ALA A 23 20.54 -25.45 -38.04
CA ALA A 23 20.13 -26.55 -37.18
C ALA A 23 19.13 -26.00 -36.17
N VAL A 24 17.86 -26.42 -36.31
CA VAL A 24 16.86 -26.27 -35.26
C VAL A 24 17.47 -26.94 -34.04
N PRO A 25 17.68 -26.23 -32.91
CA PRO A 25 17.96 -26.92 -31.67
C PRO A 25 16.76 -27.85 -31.48
N GLN A 26 17.01 -29.16 -31.52
CA GLN A 26 16.04 -30.09 -30.97
C GLN A 26 15.71 -29.57 -29.56
N PRO A 27 14.44 -29.59 -29.12
CA PRO A 27 14.17 -29.39 -27.71
C PRO A 27 14.99 -30.45 -26.99
N GLU A 28 16.06 -30.01 -26.32
CA GLU A 28 16.64 -30.82 -25.27
C GLU A 28 15.45 -31.12 -24.37
N THR A 29 15.09 -32.39 -24.26
CA THR A 29 14.28 -32.87 -23.16
C THR A 29 14.92 -32.30 -21.92
N ILE A 30 14.29 -31.26 -21.34
CA ILE A 30 14.64 -30.73 -20.03
C ILE A 30 14.61 -31.98 -19.14
N ALA A 31 15.78 -32.50 -18.80
CA ALA A 31 15.88 -33.51 -17.77
C ALA A 31 15.13 -32.93 -16.58
N ASP A 32 14.17 -33.68 -16.01
CA ASP A 32 13.33 -33.27 -14.87
C ASP A 32 14.15 -32.40 -13.92
N ALA A 33 14.02 -31.07 -14.06
CA ALA A 33 14.67 -30.16 -13.14
C ALA A 33 14.08 -30.50 -11.77
N PRO A 34 14.91 -30.78 -10.75
CA PRO A 34 14.39 -31.23 -9.47
C PRO A 34 13.39 -30.19 -8.98
N ALA A 35 12.17 -30.66 -8.71
CA ALA A 35 11.11 -29.81 -8.21
C ALA A 35 11.55 -29.18 -6.88
N LEU A 36 11.30 -27.89 -6.72
CA LEU A 36 11.60 -27.19 -5.49
C LEU A 36 10.68 -27.72 -4.39
N THR A 37 11.26 -28.15 -3.28
CA THR A 37 10.47 -28.60 -2.13
C THR A 37 9.95 -27.42 -1.32
N ARG A 38 8.88 -27.65 -0.56
CA ARG A 38 8.31 -26.65 0.34
C ARG A 38 9.33 -26.15 1.39
N GLY A 39 10.18 -27.04 1.90
CA GLY A 39 11.24 -26.68 2.84
C GLY A 39 12.37 -25.86 2.20
N GLU A 40 12.77 -26.19 0.98
CA GLU A 40 13.75 -25.37 0.24
C GLU A 40 13.20 -23.98 -0.08
N PHE A 41 11.92 -23.88 -0.46
CA PHE A 41 11.27 -22.58 -0.68
C PHE A 41 11.19 -21.77 0.62
N ALA A 42 10.90 -22.41 1.76
CA ALA A 42 10.93 -21.75 3.07
C ALA A 42 12.31 -21.15 3.37
N ALA A 43 13.39 -21.88 3.07
CA ALA A 43 14.75 -21.39 3.24
C ALA A 43 15.08 -20.20 2.33
N LEU A 44 14.61 -20.22 1.08
CA LEU A 44 14.76 -19.07 0.16
C LEU A 44 14.04 -17.84 0.72
N LEU A 45 12.80 -18.01 1.19
CA LEU A 45 11.96 -16.91 1.68
C LEU A 45 12.49 -16.29 2.97
N VAL A 46 12.88 -17.12 3.96
CA VAL A 46 13.51 -16.65 5.20
C VAL A 46 14.76 -15.82 4.92
N LYS A 47 15.60 -16.29 3.99
CA LYS A 47 16.82 -15.58 3.61
C LYS A 47 16.52 -14.26 2.90
N ALA A 48 15.59 -14.25 1.94
CA ALA A 48 15.31 -13.08 1.13
C ALA A 48 14.61 -11.96 1.91
N ALA A 49 13.70 -12.34 2.81
CA ALA A 49 13.01 -11.40 3.70
C ALA A 49 13.76 -11.15 5.03
N GLU A 50 14.99 -11.66 5.16
CA GLU A 50 15.85 -11.52 6.35
C GLU A 50 15.13 -11.82 7.68
N LEU A 51 14.29 -12.86 7.68
CA LEU A 51 13.44 -13.18 8.82
C LEU A 51 14.27 -13.77 9.97
N GLU A 52 14.27 -13.09 11.11
CA GLU A 52 14.89 -13.57 12.32
C GLU A 52 13.99 -14.55 13.09
N GLY A 53 14.59 -15.57 13.69
CA GLY A 53 13.91 -16.55 14.54
C GLY A 53 14.80 -17.72 14.92
N GLU A 54 14.30 -18.59 15.81
CA GLU A 54 15.02 -19.78 16.26
C GLU A 54 14.57 -21.02 15.49
N GLY A 55 15.51 -21.91 15.14
CA GLY A 55 15.23 -23.22 14.52
C GLY A 55 15.51 -23.27 13.02
N GLU A 56 14.89 -24.24 12.34
CA GLU A 56 14.99 -24.38 10.89
C GLU A 56 14.11 -23.33 10.18
N PRO A 57 14.33 -23.04 8.88
CA PRO A 57 13.56 -22.00 8.19
C PRO A 57 12.03 -22.19 8.25
N SER A 58 11.54 -23.43 8.23
CA SER A 58 10.11 -23.71 8.43
C SER A 58 9.60 -23.32 9.80
N ASP A 59 10.40 -23.50 10.85
CA ASP A 59 10.05 -23.14 12.22
C ASP A 59 9.91 -21.62 12.35
N ILE A 60 10.85 -20.88 11.75
CA ILE A 60 10.81 -19.41 11.69
C ILE A 60 9.53 -18.94 10.99
N LEU A 61 9.19 -19.52 9.83
CA LEU A 61 7.96 -19.17 9.12
C LEU A 61 6.69 -19.55 9.89
N MET A 62 6.69 -20.64 10.66
CA MET A 62 5.55 -21.02 11.50
C MET A 62 5.39 -20.08 12.70
N GLN A 63 6.48 -19.72 13.37
CA GLN A 63 6.50 -18.76 14.49
C GLN A 63 5.94 -17.40 14.06
N LYS A 64 6.27 -16.96 12.84
CA LYS A 64 5.75 -15.72 12.25
C LYS A 64 4.36 -15.86 11.59
N GLY A 65 3.72 -17.02 11.69
CA GLY A 65 2.38 -17.25 11.11
C GLY A 65 2.31 -17.30 9.57
N ILE A 66 3.46 -17.26 8.88
CA ILE A 66 3.57 -17.28 7.41
C ILE A 66 3.25 -18.68 6.88
N MET A 67 3.87 -19.70 7.47
CA MET A 67 3.62 -21.09 7.13
C MET A 67 2.64 -21.71 8.13
N LYS A 68 1.55 -22.28 7.61
CA LYS A 68 0.63 -23.13 8.39
C LYS A 68 0.97 -24.60 8.13
N GLY A 69 1.01 -25.41 9.18
CA GLY A 69 1.13 -26.87 9.06
C GLY A 69 -0.10 -27.47 8.35
N VAL A 70 0.04 -28.64 7.74
CA VAL A 70 -1.11 -29.34 7.14
C VAL A 70 -1.80 -30.17 8.24
N PRO A 71 -3.10 -29.95 8.54
CA PRO A 71 -3.80 -30.72 9.56
C PRO A 71 -3.66 -32.23 9.33
N GLY A 72 -3.08 -32.93 10.31
CA GLY A 72 -2.88 -34.39 10.27
C GLY A 72 -1.70 -34.90 9.43
N LYS A 73 -0.84 -34.04 8.86
CA LYS A 73 0.31 -34.45 8.03
C LYS A 73 1.67 -33.87 8.45
N GLY A 74 1.74 -33.10 9.54
CA GLY A 74 2.97 -32.40 9.93
C GLY A 74 3.36 -31.33 8.89
N ASP A 75 4.66 -31.04 8.82
CA ASP A 75 5.18 -29.84 8.14
C ASP A 75 5.29 -30.02 6.61
N ASP A 76 5.18 -31.27 6.13
CA ASP A 76 5.15 -31.66 4.70
C ASP A 76 6.25 -30.97 3.87
N LEU A 77 7.46 -30.85 4.43
CA LEU A 77 8.53 -30.01 3.88
C LEU A 77 9.18 -30.62 2.62
N ALA A 78 9.17 -31.95 2.51
CA ALA A 78 9.87 -32.65 1.43
C ALA A 78 9.07 -32.75 0.12
N ARG A 79 7.77 -32.39 0.12
CA ARG A 79 6.98 -32.43 -1.12
C ARG A 79 7.28 -31.21 -2.00
N PRO A 80 7.06 -31.33 -3.32
CA PRO A 80 7.12 -30.18 -4.22
C PRO A 80 6.14 -29.07 -3.82
N ILE A 81 6.57 -27.82 -3.99
CA ILE A 81 5.73 -26.64 -3.77
C ILE A 81 5.03 -26.22 -5.07
N GLN A 82 3.74 -25.91 -4.98
CA GLN A 82 2.98 -25.33 -6.09
C GLN A 82 3.08 -23.81 -6.10
N ARG A 83 2.93 -23.19 -7.27
CA ARG A 83 2.98 -21.73 -7.43
C ARG A 83 1.99 -20.99 -6.53
N VAL A 84 0.76 -21.51 -6.38
CA VAL A 84 -0.26 -20.93 -5.50
C VAL A 84 0.14 -20.96 -4.03
N GLU A 85 0.89 -21.99 -3.61
CA GLU A 85 1.38 -22.10 -2.24
C GLU A 85 2.56 -21.17 -2.00
N ALA A 86 3.49 -21.09 -2.96
CA ALA A 86 4.59 -20.13 -2.92
C ALA A 86 4.07 -18.69 -2.86
N ALA A 87 3.05 -18.37 -3.67
CA ALA A 87 2.35 -17.09 -3.65
C ALA A 87 1.76 -16.78 -2.27
N ALA A 88 1.04 -17.72 -1.66
CA ALA A 88 0.46 -17.49 -0.34
C ALA A 88 1.52 -17.28 0.76
N LEU A 89 2.67 -17.97 0.68
CA LEU A 89 3.77 -17.74 1.62
C LEU A 89 4.39 -16.35 1.43
N ILE A 90 4.65 -15.94 0.18
CA ILE A 90 5.15 -14.59 -0.14
C ILE A 90 4.18 -13.51 0.35
N ALA A 91 2.88 -13.65 0.06
CA ALA A 91 1.87 -12.69 0.46
C ALA A 91 1.87 -12.47 1.99
N ARG A 92 1.91 -13.56 2.77
CA ARG A 92 1.98 -13.47 4.24
C ARG A 92 3.29 -12.88 4.74
N THR A 93 4.41 -13.15 4.07
CA THR A 93 5.69 -12.49 4.39
C THR A 93 5.61 -10.98 4.18
N LEU A 94 4.90 -10.53 3.15
CA LEU A 94 4.59 -9.12 2.89
C LEU A 94 3.43 -8.57 3.74
N GLY A 95 2.91 -9.37 4.70
CA GLY A 95 1.79 -9.02 5.57
C GLY A 95 0.42 -8.89 4.88
N LEU A 96 0.32 -9.32 3.61
CA LEU A 96 -0.94 -9.53 2.92
C LEU A 96 -1.61 -10.79 3.46
N ALA A 97 -2.58 -10.61 4.36
CA ALA A 97 -3.28 -11.73 4.96
C ALA A 97 -4.19 -12.45 3.95
N ASP A 98 -4.47 -13.72 4.21
CA ASP A 98 -5.40 -14.53 3.41
C ASP A 98 -6.79 -13.87 3.29
N THR A 99 -7.18 -13.10 4.31
CA THR A 99 -8.48 -12.43 4.39
C THR A 99 -8.53 -11.10 3.66
N THR A 100 -7.40 -10.49 3.30
CA THR A 100 -7.30 -9.19 2.63
C THR A 100 -8.20 -9.17 1.39
N LEU A 101 -9.07 -8.17 1.23
CA LEU A 101 -10.01 -8.12 0.10
C LEU A 101 -9.24 -8.14 -1.22
N PRO A 102 -9.65 -8.94 -2.22
CA PRO A 102 -8.94 -9.00 -3.49
C PRO A 102 -9.02 -7.66 -4.24
N PRO A 103 -8.07 -7.37 -5.16
CA PRO A 103 -8.19 -6.21 -6.03
C PRO A 103 -9.46 -6.31 -6.87
N GLU A 104 -10.04 -5.17 -7.23
CA GLU A 104 -11.21 -5.12 -8.10
C GLU A 104 -10.88 -5.77 -9.46
N ASN A 105 -11.85 -6.54 -9.99
CA ASN A 105 -11.74 -7.19 -11.31
C ASN A 105 -10.51 -8.09 -11.48
N ALA A 106 -10.09 -8.79 -10.42
CA ALA A 106 -9.02 -9.78 -10.51
C ALA A 106 -9.30 -10.85 -11.59
N ASP A 107 -8.55 -10.81 -12.69
CA ASP A 107 -8.59 -11.84 -13.74
C ASP A 107 -7.51 -12.88 -13.47
N ILE A 108 -7.81 -13.81 -12.57
CA ILE A 108 -6.91 -14.90 -12.19
C ILE A 108 -7.54 -16.27 -12.37
N PRO A 109 -6.74 -17.30 -12.68
CA PRO A 109 -7.21 -18.69 -12.88
C PRO A 109 -7.46 -19.44 -11.55
N LEU A 110 -8.08 -18.78 -10.56
CA LEU A 110 -8.55 -19.38 -9.32
C LEU A 110 -10.02 -19.03 -9.08
N LEU A 111 -10.77 -19.96 -8.47
CA LEU A 111 -12.15 -19.69 -8.06
C LEU A 111 -12.16 -18.79 -6.80
N PRO A 112 -13.15 -17.89 -6.63
CA PRO A 112 -13.23 -17.00 -5.47
C PRO A 112 -13.27 -17.68 -4.10
N ASP A 113 -13.69 -18.95 -4.03
CA ASP A 113 -13.72 -19.76 -2.81
C ASP A 113 -12.41 -20.52 -2.53
N HIS A 114 -11.43 -20.43 -3.43
CA HIS A 114 -10.12 -21.03 -3.22
C HIS A 114 -9.38 -20.30 -2.09
N TRP A 115 -8.79 -21.05 -1.16
CA TRP A 115 -8.17 -20.51 0.06
C TRP A 115 -7.06 -19.47 -0.17
N ALA A 116 -6.42 -19.52 -1.34
CA ALA A 116 -5.35 -18.60 -1.76
C ALA A 116 -5.82 -17.52 -2.74
N TYR A 117 -7.12 -17.44 -3.08
CA TYR A 117 -7.63 -16.56 -4.13
C TYR A 117 -7.20 -15.11 -3.92
N ASN A 118 -7.43 -14.57 -2.73
CA ASN A 118 -7.11 -13.18 -2.40
C ASN A 118 -5.62 -12.87 -2.50
N ALA A 119 -4.78 -13.69 -1.86
CA ALA A 119 -3.33 -13.54 -1.89
C ALA A 119 -2.78 -13.64 -3.32
N TYR A 120 -3.24 -14.61 -4.09
CA TYR A 120 -2.81 -14.78 -5.48
C TYR A 120 -3.29 -13.63 -6.37
N ALA A 121 -4.50 -13.11 -6.15
CA ALA A 121 -5.04 -11.98 -6.88
C ALA A 121 -4.18 -10.72 -6.69
N TRP A 122 -3.81 -10.41 -5.44
CA TRP A 122 -2.91 -9.28 -5.16
C TRP A 122 -1.51 -9.48 -5.75
N LEU A 123 -0.88 -10.63 -5.52
CA LEU A 123 0.46 -10.85 -6.06
C LEU A 123 0.46 -10.86 -7.60
N SER A 124 -0.63 -11.31 -8.24
CA SER A 124 -0.78 -11.19 -9.69
C SER A 124 -0.95 -9.74 -10.12
N ARG A 125 -1.76 -8.95 -9.40
CA ARG A 125 -1.98 -7.51 -9.66
C ARG A 125 -0.69 -6.70 -9.53
N LEU A 126 0.17 -7.07 -8.59
CA LEU A 126 1.48 -6.47 -8.32
C LEU A 126 2.58 -7.01 -9.25
N GLY A 127 2.26 -7.90 -10.20
CA GLY A 127 3.22 -8.49 -11.13
C GLY A 127 4.27 -9.39 -10.47
N ILE A 128 4.00 -9.89 -9.27
CA ILE A 128 4.89 -10.78 -8.52
C ILE A 128 4.73 -12.22 -9.02
N VAL A 129 3.49 -12.67 -9.25
CA VAL A 129 3.21 -14.02 -9.77
C VAL A 129 2.47 -13.95 -11.10
N SER A 130 2.70 -14.97 -11.94
CA SER A 130 1.94 -15.19 -13.18
C SER A 130 1.91 -16.68 -13.56
N GLY A 131 1.04 -17.05 -14.50
CA GLY A 131 0.94 -18.42 -15.02
C GLY A 131 -0.01 -19.33 -14.25
N ASP A 132 0.07 -20.63 -14.50
CA ASP A 132 -0.78 -21.65 -13.85
C ASP A 132 -0.52 -21.72 -12.32
N PRO A 133 -1.52 -21.45 -11.46
CA PRO A 133 -1.36 -21.51 -10.00
C PRO A 133 -1.02 -22.92 -9.49
N PHE A 134 -1.40 -23.97 -10.21
CA PHE A 134 -1.20 -25.36 -9.78
C PHE A 134 0.11 -25.97 -10.29
N ALA A 135 0.88 -25.24 -11.09
CA ALA A 135 2.19 -25.67 -11.54
C ALA A 135 3.14 -25.87 -10.35
N VAL A 136 3.88 -26.98 -10.38
CA VAL A 136 4.97 -27.24 -9.44
C VAL A 136 6.17 -26.39 -9.86
N LEU A 137 6.75 -25.65 -8.91
CA LEU A 137 7.90 -24.81 -9.20
C LEU A 137 9.17 -25.64 -9.29
N SER A 138 9.97 -25.41 -10.33
CA SER A 138 11.38 -25.80 -10.33
C SER A 138 12.18 -24.92 -9.37
N LYS A 139 13.40 -25.36 -9.05
CA LYS A 139 14.32 -24.56 -8.21
C LYS A 139 14.62 -23.18 -8.81
N GLU A 140 14.82 -23.11 -10.12
CA GLU A 140 15.09 -21.86 -10.83
C GLU A 140 13.90 -20.91 -10.78
N GLU A 141 12.69 -21.39 -11.09
CA GLU A 141 11.47 -20.58 -11.03
C GLU A 141 11.19 -20.08 -9.60
N GLY A 142 11.36 -20.93 -8.59
CA GLY A 142 11.13 -20.54 -7.20
C GLY A 142 12.17 -19.56 -6.66
N THR A 143 13.44 -19.70 -7.07
CA THR A 143 14.49 -18.72 -6.72
C THR A 143 14.24 -17.38 -7.40
N SER A 144 13.97 -17.36 -8.72
CA SER A 144 13.64 -16.12 -9.45
C SER A 144 12.42 -15.44 -8.83
N LEU A 145 11.37 -16.20 -8.53
CA LEU A 145 10.17 -15.65 -7.90
C LEU A 145 10.47 -14.91 -6.59
N VAL A 146 11.30 -15.48 -5.72
CA VAL A 146 11.67 -14.84 -4.46
C VAL A 146 12.58 -13.63 -4.69
N GLU A 147 13.61 -13.76 -5.54
CA GLU A 147 14.53 -12.66 -5.84
C GLU A 147 13.81 -11.47 -6.48
N ASP A 148 12.93 -11.72 -7.46
CA ASP A 148 12.13 -10.70 -8.15
C ASP A 148 11.05 -10.07 -7.26
N THR A 149 10.73 -10.68 -6.11
CA THR A 149 9.79 -10.12 -5.14
C THR A 149 10.47 -9.10 -4.24
N PHE A 150 11.67 -9.42 -3.72
CA PHE A 150 12.36 -8.62 -2.69
C PHE A 150 13.47 -7.75 -3.29
N GLN A 151 13.28 -7.27 -4.51
CA GLN A 151 14.20 -6.35 -5.19
C GLN A 151 13.41 -5.29 -5.98
N THR A 152 13.96 -4.08 -6.00
CA THR A 152 13.48 -3.01 -6.88
C THR A 152 14.47 -2.81 -8.02
N ALA A 153 13.98 -2.83 -9.25
CA ALA A 153 14.83 -2.62 -10.42
C ALA A 153 15.23 -1.14 -10.58
N GLU A 154 16.46 -0.89 -11.07
CA GLU A 154 17.02 0.45 -11.21
C GLU A 154 16.22 1.36 -12.17
N ASP A 155 15.59 0.78 -13.18
CA ASP A 155 14.75 1.52 -14.14
C ASP A 155 13.48 2.06 -13.50
N VAL A 156 12.88 1.32 -12.56
CA VAL A 156 11.75 1.77 -11.74
C VAL A 156 12.16 2.95 -10.86
N ILE A 157 13.31 2.85 -10.19
CA ILE A 157 13.85 3.94 -9.37
C ILE A 157 14.04 5.20 -10.21
N ALA A 158 14.61 5.08 -11.42
CA ALA A 158 14.82 6.22 -12.30
C ALA A 158 13.49 6.92 -12.71
N ILE A 159 12.41 6.16 -12.91
CA ILE A 159 11.08 6.74 -13.20
C ILE A 159 10.56 7.51 -11.99
N LEU A 160 10.67 6.92 -10.79
CA LEU A 160 10.20 7.53 -9.56
C LEU A 160 11.01 8.79 -9.19
N GLU A 161 12.34 8.74 -9.29
CA GLU A 161 13.21 9.91 -9.10
C GLU A 161 12.85 11.04 -10.07
N LYS A 162 12.57 10.70 -11.33
CA LYS A 162 12.14 11.69 -12.32
C LYS A 162 10.76 12.25 -12.01
N SER A 163 9.83 11.43 -11.52
CA SER A 163 8.52 11.86 -11.04
C SER A 163 8.63 12.84 -9.88
N GLN A 164 9.42 12.49 -8.87
CA GLN A 164 9.69 13.37 -7.74
C GLN A 164 10.33 14.70 -8.21
N ALA A 165 11.36 14.64 -9.06
CA ALA A 165 12.00 15.83 -9.60
C ALA A 165 11.05 16.70 -10.43
N GLN A 166 10.12 16.10 -11.20
CA GLN A 166 9.11 16.86 -11.94
C GLN A 166 8.08 17.51 -11.01
N PHE A 167 7.64 16.82 -9.97
CA PHE A 167 6.76 17.40 -8.96
C PHE A 167 7.41 18.62 -8.27
N GLN A 168 8.73 18.56 -8.03
CA GLN A 168 9.51 19.67 -7.46
C GLN A 168 9.79 20.80 -8.47
N ALA A 169 10.03 20.46 -9.74
CA ALA A 169 10.48 21.42 -10.77
C ALA A 169 9.34 22.10 -11.51
N GLN A 170 8.23 21.40 -11.75
CA GLN A 170 6.99 22.07 -12.10
C GLN A 170 6.65 22.92 -10.89
N ALA A 171 6.49 24.24 -11.09
CA ALA A 171 6.11 25.18 -10.05
C ALA A 171 4.65 24.90 -9.62
N THR A 172 4.42 23.70 -9.09
CA THR A 172 3.12 23.20 -8.67
C THR A 172 2.66 24.13 -7.57
N THR A 173 1.71 25.01 -7.89
CA THR A 173 1.17 25.96 -6.91
C THR A 173 -0.01 25.37 -6.18
N SER A 174 -0.67 24.38 -6.79
CA SER A 174 -1.88 23.77 -6.27
C SER A 174 -2.05 22.33 -6.74
N LEU A 175 -2.76 21.56 -5.93
CA LEU A 175 -3.08 20.16 -6.17
C LEU A 175 -4.49 19.87 -5.63
N ARG A 176 -5.32 19.23 -6.46
CA ARG A 176 -6.61 18.67 -6.07
C ARG A 176 -6.59 17.17 -6.28
N SER A 177 -7.12 16.42 -5.31
CA SER A 177 -7.27 14.97 -5.41
C SER A 177 -8.62 14.52 -4.87
N VAL A 178 -9.21 13.53 -5.54
CA VAL A 178 -10.45 12.87 -5.11
C VAL A 178 -10.15 11.39 -4.85
N MET A 179 -10.47 10.93 -3.65
CA MET A 179 -10.17 9.59 -3.18
C MET A 179 -11.44 8.92 -2.69
N ASP A 180 -11.63 7.65 -3.05
CA ASP A 180 -12.63 6.78 -2.44
C ASP A 180 -11.91 5.69 -1.66
N GLY A 181 -12.51 5.23 -0.56
CA GLY A 181 -11.88 4.19 0.23
C GLY A 181 -12.83 3.36 1.05
N THR A 182 -12.30 2.27 1.59
CA THR A 182 -12.99 1.40 2.53
C THR A 182 -12.05 1.07 3.68
N ILE A 183 -12.59 1.09 4.89
CA ILE A 183 -11.90 0.61 6.09
C ILE A 183 -12.53 -0.72 6.48
N ARG A 184 -11.70 -1.69 6.81
CA ARG A 184 -12.13 -2.96 7.40
C ARG A 184 -11.47 -3.15 8.76
N ILE A 185 -12.30 -3.37 9.77
CA ILE A 185 -11.88 -3.67 11.13
C ILE A 185 -11.96 -5.17 11.32
N ILE A 186 -10.86 -5.80 11.74
CA ILE A 186 -10.77 -7.23 11.95
C ILE A 186 -10.55 -7.46 13.46
N PRO A 187 -11.60 -7.92 14.19
CA PRO A 187 -11.46 -8.25 15.59
C PRO A 187 -10.60 -9.50 15.78
N ARG A 188 -10.00 -9.63 16.97
CA ARG A 188 -9.29 -10.83 17.37
C ARG A 188 -10.27 -11.99 17.62
N PRO A 189 -9.93 -13.23 17.28
CA PRO A 189 -10.76 -14.38 17.61
C PRO A 189 -10.96 -14.52 19.13
N GLY A 190 -12.17 -14.87 19.57
CA GLY A 190 -12.47 -15.15 20.97
C GLY A 190 -13.09 -13.99 21.77
N LEU A 191 -13.40 -12.86 21.13
CA LEU A 191 -14.27 -11.84 21.69
C LEU A 191 -15.68 -12.40 21.94
N GLU A 192 -16.44 -11.76 22.84
CA GLU A 192 -17.86 -12.08 23.00
C GLU A 192 -18.61 -11.88 21.67
N ASP A 193 -19.53 -12.79 21.36
CA ASP A 193 -20.21 -12.87 20.06
C ASP A 193 -20.85 -11.54 19.62
N ASP A 194 -21.33 -10.73 20.57
CA ASP A 194 -22.00 -9.47 20.27
C ASP A 194 -20.98 -8.36 19.93
N ASP A 195 -19.86 -8.27 20.64
CA ASP A 195 -18.78 -7.33 20.34
C ASP A 195 -18.11 -7.64 19.01
N GLN A 196 -17.88 -8.93 18.73
CA GLN A 196 -17.32 -9.38 17.46
C GLN A 196 -18.22 -8.98 16.29
N LYS A 197 -19.54 -9.23 16.40
CA LYS A 197 -20.49 -8.86 15.34
C LYS A 197 -20.57 -7.36 15.11
N ILE A 198 -20.51 -6.56 16.18
CA ILE A 198 -20.52 -5.10 16.06
C ILE A 198 -19.30 -4.65 15.27
N LEU A 199 -18.09 -5.10 15.64
CA LEU A 199 -16.85 -4.71 14.96
C LEU A 199 -16.81 -5.18 13.50
N GLU A 200 -17.23 -6.42 13.23
CA GLU A 200 -17.29 -6.96 11.86
C GLU A 200 -18.34 -6.25 10.98
N SER A 201 -19.39 -5.71 11.58
CA SER A 201 -20.43 -4.98 10.84
C SER A 201 -19.97 -3.58 10.40
N ILE A 202 -18.93 -3.04 11.03
CA ILE A 202 -18.41 -1.70 10.75
C ILE A 202 -17.43 -1.80 9.57
N SER A 203 -17.89 -1.40 8.39
CA SER A 203 -17.06 -1.24 7.19
C SER A 203 -17.27 0.15 6.59
N PRO A 204 -16.65 1.20 7.17
CA PRO A 204 -16.82 2.56 6.71
C PRO A 204 -16.35 2.71 5.26
N LYS A 205 -17.16 3.39 4.47
CA LYS A 205 -16.76 3.91 3.15
C LYS A 205 -16.35 5.36 3.31
N LEU A 206 -15.26 5.72 2.66
CA LEU A 206 -14.68 7.05 2.69
C LEU A 206 -14.81 7.65 1.30
N ASN A 207 -15.17 8.92 1.24
CA ASN A 207 -14.92 9.78 0.09
C ASN A 207 -14.17 11.01 0.62
N LEU A 208 -12.99 11.28 0.09
CA LEU A 208 -12.13 12.39 0.49
C LEU A 208 -11.86 13.27 -0.72
N VAL A 209 -12.18 14.55 -0.59
CA VAL A 209 -11.69 15.60 -1.49
C VAL A 209 -10.65 16.39 -0.73
N GLN A 210 -9.45 16.46 -1.30
CA GLN A 210 -8.34 17.22 -0.75
C GLN A 210 -7.86 18.25 -1.77
N GLU A 211 -7.74 19.48 -1.31
CA GLU A 211 -7.27 20.63 -2.06
C GLU A 211 -6.08 21.24 -1.33
N MET A 212 -5.04 21.57 -2.07
CA MET A 212 -3.81 22.14 -1.54
C MET A 212 -3.41 23.34 -2.37
N VAL A 213 -3.05 24.43 -1.71
CA VAL A 213 -2.34 25.57 -2.29
C VAL A 213 -0.99 25.65 -1.57
N LEU A 214 0.06 25.29 -2.29
CA LEU A 214 1.40 25.15 -1.70
C LEU A 214 1.99 26.54 -1.38
N PRO A 215 2.75 26.66 -0.27
CA PRO A 215 3.20 25.57 0.60
C PRO A 215 2.30 25.28 1.83
N ASP A 216 1.33 26.14 2.15
CA ASP A 216 0.82 26.22 3.53
C ASP A 216 -0.70 26.17 3.70
N LYS A 217 -1.46 25.97 2.61
CA LYS A 217 -2.91 25.83 2.68
C LYS A 217 -3.38 24.46 2.24
N ILE A 218 -4.18 23.83 3.10
CA ILE A 218 -4.83 22.55 2.84
C ILE A 218 -6.31 22.69 3.22
N HIS A 219 -7.19 22.18 2.38
CA HIS A 219 -8.61 22.03 2.66
C HIS A 219 -8.99 20.57 2.37
N GLN A 220 -9.68 19.93 3.31
CA GLN A 220 -10.12 18.56 3.16
C GLN A 220 -11.59 18.44 3.57
N VAL A 221 -12.36 17.76 2.73
CA VAL A 221 -13.73 17.34 3.02
C VAL A 221 -13.76 15.82 2.96
N MET A 222 -14.08 15.18 4.09
CA MET A 222 -14.20 13.73 4.19
C MET A 222 -15.64 13.36 4.52
N THR A 223 -16.24 12.56 3.64
CA THR A 223 -17.53 11.92 3.86
C THR A 223 -17.30 10.48 4.28
N VAL A 224 -17.78 10.12 5.46
CA VAL A 224 -17.72 8.77 6.02
C VAL A 224 -19.13 8.19 6.04
N GLN A 225 -19.35 7.13 5.26
CA GLN A 225 -20.59 6.36 5.31
C GLN A 225 -20.35 5.09 6.12
N MET A 226 -21.07 4.93 7.22
CA MET A 226 -21.01 3.76 8.08
C MET A 226 -22.38 3.13 8.20
N THR A 227 -22.45 1.81 8.22
CA THR A 227 -23.70 1.10 8.51
C THR A 227 -23.58 0.47 9.88
N LEU A 228 -24.38 0.96 10.82
CA LEU A 228 -24.39 0.46 12.19
C LEU A 228 -25.58 -0.49 12.39
N PRO A 229 -25.42 -1.56 13.20
CA PRO A 229 -26.54 -2.37 13.64
C PRO A 229 -27.63 -1.51 14.27
N GLU A 230 -28.89 -1.83 13.99
CA GLU A 230 -30.09 -1.17 14.55
C GLU A 230 -30.33 0.31 14.16
N VAL A 231 -29.28 1.07 13.83
CA VAL A 231 -29.33 2.49 13.46
C VAL A 231 -29.34 2.71 11.94
N GLY A 232 -28.89 1.71 11.16
CA GLY A 232 -28.83 1.75 9.71
C GLY A 232 -27.63 2.54 9.17
N THR A 233 -27.69 2.94 7.90
CA THR A 233 -26.62 3.72 7.26
C THR A 233 -26.65 5.16 7.74
N GLN A 234 -25.54 5.62 8.29
CA GLN A 234 -25.27 6.97 8.73
C GLN A 234 -24.19 7.58 7.84
N GLU A 235 -24.34 8.87 7.55
CA GLU A 235 -23.35 9.66 6.83
C GLU A 235 -22.84 10.76 7.75
N MET A 236 -21.52 10.85 7.88
CA MET A 236 -20.84 11.89 8.63
C MET A 236 -19.92 12.64 7.66
N VAL A 237 -20.06 13.96 7.62
CA VAL A 237 -19.16 14.84 6.87
C VAL A 237 -18.30 15.60 7.87
N THR A 238 -16.99 15.42 7.78
CA THR A 238 -16.01 16.24 8.50
C THR A 238 -15.25 17.10 7.50
N GLU A 239 -14.84 18.27 7.96
CA GLU A 239 -14.18 19.29 7.17
C GLU A 239 -12.99 19.80 7.99
N SER A 240 -11.85 19.95 7.35
CA SER A 240 -10.64 20.49 7.96
C SER A 240 -9.92 21.47 7.06
N TYR A 241 -9.22 22.39 7.69
CA TYR A 241 -8.36 23.38 7.06
C TYR A 241 -7.00 23.37 7.76
N ILE A 242 -5.93 23.53 6.99
CA ILE A 242 -4.64 24.00 7.49
C ILE A 242 -4.38 25.32 6.77
N VAL A 243 -4.25 26.41 7.52
CA VAL A 243 -3.96 27.75 6.97
C VAL A 243 -3.00 28.46 7.93
N ASP A 244 -1.92 29.03 7.39
CA ASP A 244 -0.90 29.76 8.16
C ASP A 244 -0.35 28.96 9.37
N GLY A 245 -0.11 27.66 9.15
CA GLY A 245 0.39 26.72 10.16
C GLY A 245 -0.61 26.42 11.30
N THR A 246 -1.90 26.64 11.07
CA THR A 246 -2.98 26.35 12.03
C THR A 246 -3.97 25.37 11.44
N MET A 247 -4.27 24.28 12.15
CA MET A 247 -5.29 23.31 11.76
C MET A 247 -6.61 23.64 12.45
N TYR A 248 -7.67 23.61 11.66
CA TYR A 248 -9.05 23.75 12.06
C TYR A 248 -9.78 22.49 11.64
N GLN A 249 -10.60 21.92 12.52
CA GLN A 249 -11.38 20.74 12.18
C GLN A 249 -12.78 20.83 12.75
N LYS A 250 -13.75 20.37 11.98
CA LYS A 250 -15.12 20.21 12.42
C LYS A 250 -15.28 18.85 13.06
N LEU A 251 -15.45 18.84 14.38
CA LEU A 251 -15.58 17.63 15.20
C LEU A 251 -16.95 17.59 15.89
N PRO A 252 -17.51 16.39 16.13
CA PRO A 252 -18.69 16.26 16.98
C PRO A 252 -18.33 16.62 18.42
N ASN A 253 -19.11 17.51 19.03
CA ASN A 253 -19.00 17.82 20.45
C ASN A 253 -19.34 16.56 21.26
N PRO A 254 -18.50 16.11 22.21
CA PRO A 254 -18.72 14.86 22.94
C PRO A 254 -19.93 14.91 23.88
N GLU A 255 -20.35 16.09 24.34
CA GLU A 255 -21.50 16.26 25.22
C GLU A 255 -22.82 16.38 24.45
N THR A 256 -22.82 17.08 23.31
CA THR A 256 -24.05 17.41 22.57
C THR A 256 -24.23 16.62 21.28
N GLY A 257 -23.16 16.04 20.72
CA GLY A 257 -23.12 15.41 19.40
C GLY A 257 -23.20 16.39 18.23
N GLU A 258 -23.35 17.70 18.48
CA GLU A 258 -23.39 18.71 17.44
C GLU A 258 -21.98 18.98 16.89
N LEU A 259 -21.87 19.17 15.58
CA LEU A 259 -20.60 19.50 14.94
C LEU A 259 -20.18 20.93 15.28
N SER A 260 -18.99 21.08 15.85
CA SER A 260 -18.38 22.38 16.16
C SER A 260 -16.96 22.46 15.62
N TRP A 261 -16.54 23.65 15.22
CA TRP A 261 -15.15 23.90 14.85
C TRP A 261 -14.26 23.92 16.09
N VAL A 262 -13.11 23.28 15.98
CA VAL A 262 -12.01 23.41 16.94
C VAL A 262 -10.75 23.84 16.22
N LYS A 263 -9.91 24.58 16.93
CA LYS A 263 -8.58 24.98 16.47
C LYS A 263 -7.52 24.18 17.23
N TYR A 264 -6.59 23.57 16.52
CA TYR A 264 -5.48 22.85 17.16
C TYR A 264 -4.39 23.82 17.62
N PRO A 265 -3.74 23.58 18.77
CA PRO A 265 -2.54 24.32 19.15
C PRO A 265 -1.46 24.19 18.08
N LYS A 266 -0.82 25.31 17.72
CA LYS A 266 0.24 25.32 16.69
C LYS A 266 1.39 24.36 16.99
N THR A 267 1.64 24.09 18.27
CA THR A 267 2.69 23.16 18.72
C THR A 267 2.41 21.70 18.36
N MET A 268 1.18 21.33 18.00
CA MET A 268 0.84 19.97 17.57
C MET A 268 1.10 19.74 16.08
N LEU A 269 1.25 20.79 15.29
CA LEU A 269 1.42 20.68 13.86
C LEU A 269 2.90 20.83 13.49
N PRO A 270 3.39 20.00 12.57
CA PRO A 270 4.69 20.23 11.99
C PRO A 270 4.68 21.51 11.14
N ASP A 271 5.86 22.10 10.95
CA ASP A 271 6.03 23.21 10.02
C ASP A 271 5.92 22.68 8.58
N MET A 272 4.77 22.88 7.95
CA MET A 272 4.48 22.39 6.60
C MET A 272 5.45 22.93 5.54
N GLN A 273 5.92 24.17 5.68
CA GLN A 273 6.90 24.73 4.77
C GLN A 273 8.22 23.97 4.91
N GLN A 274 8.68 23.76 6.15
CA GLN A 274 9.89 22.98 6.41
C GLN A 274 9.75 21.55 5.87
N LEU A 275 8.61 20.89 6.06
CA LEU A 275 8.36 19.55 5.55
C LEU A 275 8.43 19.49 4.02
N ILE A 276 7.84 20.46 3.33
CA ILE A 276 7.91 20.53 1.86
C ILE A 276 9.35 20.77 1.42
N GLU A 277 10.07 21.70 2.06
CA GLU A 277 11.48 21.96 1.75
C GLU A 277 12.36 20.71 1.97
N GLN A 278 12.08 19.93 3.02
CA GLN A 278 12.77 18.67 3.29
C GLN A 278 12.40 17.58 2.29
N ALA A 279 11.11 17.42 1.97
CA ALA A 279 10.64 16.51 0.93
C ALA A 279 11.21 16.87 -0.45
N GLN A 280 11.47 18.15 -0.70
CA GLN A 280 12.17 18.63 -1.90
C GLN A 280 13.67 18.30 -1.87
N GLN A 281 14.29 18.30 -0.69
CA GLN A 281 15.71 17.95 -0.53
C GLN A 281 15.96 16.44 -0.49
N GLN A 282 14.93 15.64 -0.18
CA GLN A 282 15.01 14.19 -0.20
C GLN A 282 15.14 13.71 -1.66
N THR A 283 16.35 13.33 -2.06
CA THR A 283 16.64 12.84 -3.42
C THR A 283 16.42 11.35 -3.59
N GLN A 284 16.15 10.61 -2.50
CA GLN A 284 15.99 9.16 -2.52
C GLN A 284 14.51 8.80 -2.37
N ILE A 285 14.01 8.00 -3.31
CA ILE A 285 12.63 7.51 -3.34
C ILE A 285 12.36 6.55 -2.20
N ILE A 286 13.30 5.65 -1.94
CA ILE A 286 13.27 4.77 -0.78
C ILE A 286 14.05 5.47 0.34
N PRO A 287 13.44 5.76 1.49
CA PRO A 287 14.16 6.31 2.63
C PRO A 287 15.32 5.40 3.05
N PRO A 288 16.47 5.95 3.46
CA PRO A 288 17.56 5.14 4.01
C PRO A 288 17.06 4.22 5.14
N GLY A 289 17.41 2.93 5.08
CA GLY A 289 16.95 1.91 6.03
C GLY A 289 15.69 1.16 5.58
N MET A 290 15.02 1.62 4.51
CA MET A 290 13.82 0.97 3.96
C MET A 290 14.07 0.15 2.70
N GLU A 291 15.32 0.03 2.25
CA GLU A 291 15.67 -0.67 1.00
C GLU A 291 15.32 -2.16 1.01
N LYS A 292 15.08 -2.73 2.19
CA LYS A 292 14.70 -4.13 2.38
C LYS A 292 13.23 -4.33 2.77
N THR A 293 12.47 -3.25 2.90
CA THR A 293 11.07 -3.30 3.35
C THR A 293 10.13 -2.71 2.30
N LEU A 294 10.61 -1.80 1.45
CA LEU A 294 9.86 -1.08 0.44
C LEU A 294 10.35 -1.47 -0.96
N PHE A 295 9.46 -2.06 -1.75
CA PHE A 295 9.76 -2.56 -3.08
C PHE A 295 8.87 -1.94 -4.14
N TYR A 296 9.42 -1.77 -5.34
CA TYR A 296 8.69 -1.26 -6.51
C TYR A 296 8.93 -2.13 -7.74
N LYS A 297 7.89 -2.23 -8.59
CA LYS A 297 7.94 -3.01 -9.83
C LYS A 297 7.22 -2.30 -10.96
N LEU A 298 7.90 -2.13 -12.10
CA LEU A 298 7.25 -1.68 -13.34
C LEU A 298 6.43 -2.84 -13.92
N LEU A 299 5.11 -2.64 -13.99
CA LEU A 299 4.18 -3.60 -14.61
C LEU A 299 4.09 -3.40 -16.13
N GLY A 300 4.45 -2.20 -16.59
CA GLY A 300 4.50 -1.85 -18.00
C GLY A 300 3.98 -0.44 -18.23
N THR A 301 3.37 -0.24 -19.40
CA THR A 301 2.66 1.00 -19.73
C THR A 301 1.22 0.68 -20.11
N LYS A 302 0.32 1.61 -19.83
CA LYS A 302 -1.12 1.51 -20.12
C LYS A 302 -1.63 2.86 -20.61
N GLU A 303 -2.76 2.87 -21.32
CA GLU A 303 -3.46 4.10 -21.67
C GLU A 303 -4.59 4.36 -20.66
N ILE A 304 -4.65 5.57 -20.10
CA ILE A 304 -5.72 6.07 -19.23
C ILE A 304 -6.16 7.42 -19.79
N ASP A 305 -7.45 7.57 -20.08
CA ASP A 305 -8.05 8.79 -20.63
C ASP A 305 -7.33 9.38 -21.87
N GLY A 306 -6.74 8.50 -22.69
CA GLY A 306 -6.00 8.88 -23.90
C GLY A 306 -4.55 9.30 -23.67
N GLU A 307 -4.05 9.18 -22.44
CA GLU A 307 -2.65 9.43 -22.06
C GLU A 307 -1.94 8.11 -21.73
N GLN A 308 -0.67 8.00 -22.13
CA GLN A 308 0.17 6.87 -21.75
C GLN A 308 0.74 7.08 -20.35
N VAL A 309 0.59 6.07 -19.50
CA VAL A 309 1.11 6.05 -18.13
C VAL A 309 2.03 4.86 -17.91
N TYR A 310 3.06 5.02 -17.09
CA TYR A 310 3.75 3.92 -16.41
C TYR A 310 2.84 3.35 -15.33
N GLU A 311 2.78 2.03 -15.25
CA GLU A 311 2.10 1.33 -14.18
C GLU A 311 3.13 0.75 -13.22
N ILE A 312 3.20 1.29 -12.00
CA ILE A 312 4.23 0.94 -11.02
C ILE A 312 3.56 0.37 -9.77
N ALA A 313 3.78 -0.91 -9.52
CA ALA A 313 3.42 -1.52 -8.25
C ALA A 313 4.40 -1.09 -7.15
N TYR A 314 3.89 -0.93 -5.94
CA TYR A 314 4.67 -0.78 -4.73
C TYR A 314 4.10 -1.69 -3.66
N TYR A 315 4.96 -2.21 -2.79
CA TYR A 315 4.54 -3.06 -1.67
C TYR A 315 5.65 -3.18 -0.63
N GLY A 316 5.25 -3.51 0.58
CA GLY A 316 6.19 -3.64 1.68
C GLY A 316 5.55 -3.97 3.01
N LYS A 317 6.42 -4.33 3.94
CA LYS A 317 6.08 -4.61 5.34
C LYS A 317 7.12 -3.99 6.24
N ILE A 318 6.65 -3.28 7.26
CA ILE A 318 7.43 -2.66 8.31
C ILE A 318 7.12 -3.43 9.60
N ASP A 319 8.10 -4.19 10.06
CA ASP A 319 8.03 -4.90 11.35
C ASP A 319 8.52 -4.01 12.50
N ASP A 320 9.43 -3.07 12.26
CA ASP A 320 9.88 -2.09 13.25
C ASP A 320 9.35 -0.69 12.92
N ILE A 321 8.21 -0.37 13.53
CA ILE A 321 7.57 0.95 13.38
C ILE A 321 8.42 2.06 13.97
N ASN A 322 9.23 1.79 15.00
CA ASN A 322 10.13 2.80 15.56
C ASN A 322 11.27 3.14 14.60
N GLU A 323 11.85 2.13 13.95
CA GLU A 323 12.83 2.34 12.89
C GLU A 323 12.21 3.14 11.74
N PHE A 324 10.99 2.78 11.32
CA PHE A 324 10.28 3.52 10.28
C PHE A 324 9.99 4.96 10.63
N LEU A 325 9.40 5.21 11.80
CA LEU A 325 9.11 6.56 12.25
C LEU A 325 10.39 7.36 12.44
N SER A 326 11.47 6.74 12.94
CA SER A 326 12.76 7.42 13.06
C SER A 326 13.34 7.79 11.69
N ALA A 327 13.25 6.91 10.70
CA ALA A 327 13.71 7.18 9.34
C ALA A 327 12.86 8.27 8.66
N ALA A 328 11.53 8.12 8.70
CA ALA A 328 10.58 9.02 8.04
C ALA A 328 10.44 10.38 8.75
N LEU A 329 10.51 10.41 10.08
CA LEU A 329 10.28 11.59 10.92
C LEU A 329 11.55 12.18 11.50
N SER A 330 12.74 11.69 11.14
CA SER A 330 14.03 12.36 11.41
C SER A 330 14.01 13.85 11.01
N SER A 331 13.11 14.21 10.10
CA SER A 331 12.86 15.54 9.56
C SER A 331 11.92 16.42 10.42
N PHE A 332 11.11 15.83 11.31
CA PHE A 332 10.02 16.52 12.04
C PHE A 332 10.43 17.21 13.35
N GLY A 333 11.70 17.11 13.76
CA GLY A 333 12.25 17.79 14.94
C GLY A 333 11.89 17.15 16.28
N ASP A 334 12.69 17.46 17.32
CA ASP A 334 12.62 16.88 18.68
C ASP A 334 11.46 17.47 19.52
N SER A 335 10.20 17.30 19.08
CA SER A 335 9.09 17.58 20.00
C SER A 335 8.87 16.38 20.92
N GLN A 336 9.23 16.55 22.20
CA GLN A 336 9.17 15.49 23.21
C GLN A 336 7.78 14.83 23.32
N LEU A 337 6.71 15.65 23.22
CA LEU A 337 5.33 15.18 23.32
C LEU A 337 4.91 14.31 22.11
N MET A 338 5.42 14.60 20.92
CA MET A 338 5.20 13.75 19.74
C MET A 338 6.03 12.48 19.81
N GLY A 339 7.27 12.56 20.32
CA GLY A 339 8.11 11.38 20.57
C GLY A 339 7.45 10.38 21.53
N GLU A 340 6.84 10.86 22.61
CA GLU A 340 6.10 10.01 23.56
C GLU A 340 4.85 9.40 22.93
N ALA A 341 4.06 10.17 22.18
CA ALA A 341 2.87 9.66 21.48
C ALA A 341 3.23 8.62 20.42
N LEU A 342 4.32 8.84 19.66
CA LEU A 342 4.83 7.90 18.66
C LEU A 342 5.36 6.63 19.30
N SER A 343 6.11 6.75 20.40
CA SER A 343 6.58 5.59 21.16
C SER A 343 5.41 4.76 21.68
N MET A 344 4.36 5.40 22.19
CA MET A 344 3.16 4.70 22.64
C MET A 344 2.46 3.98 21.48
N ALA A 345 2.24 4.68 20.37
CA ALA A 345 1.63 4.08 19.18
C ALA A 345 2.45 2.90 18.64
N SER A 346 3.78 3.00 18.63
CA SER A 346 4.68 1.93 18.16
C SER A 346 4.55 0.66 19.01
N SER A 347 4.29 0.79 20.31
CA SER A 347 4.15 -0.38 21.19
C SER A 347 2.81 -1.10 21.04
N MET A 348 1.81 -0.43 20.48
CA MET A 348 0.50 -1.02 20.19
C MET A 348 0.45 -1.69 18.81
N ILE A 349 1.35 -1.30 17.90
CA ILE A 349 1.37 -1.77 16.52
C ILE A 349 2.46 -2.83 16.39
N ASP A 350 2.08 -4.02 15.95
CA ASP A 350 3.02 -5.10 15.68
C ASP A 350 3.71 -4.91 14.33
N ASN A 351 2.93 -4.59 13.29
CA ASN A 351 3.48 -4.32 11.96
C ASN A 351 2.54 -3.48 11.10
N VAL A 352 3.11 -2.83 10.09
CA VAL A 352 2.37 -2.14 9.03
C VAL A 352 2.76 -2.74 7.69
N SER A 353 1.76 -3.14 6.91
CA SER A 353 1.96 -3.56 5.52
C SER A 353 1.27 -2.57 4.60
N PHE A 354 1.84 -2.36 3.42
CA PHE A 354 1.26 -1.49 2.40
C PHE A 354 1.52 -2.07 1.03
N TRP A 355 0.63 -1.79 0.09
CA TRP A 355 0.72 -2.25 -1.29
C TRP A 355 -0.16 -1.39 -2.18
N GLY A 356 0.11 -1.40 -3.47
CA GLY A 356 -0.70 -0.64 -4.39
C GLY A 356 -0.07 -0.50 -5.76
N VAL A 357 -0.72 0.30 -6.60
CA VAL A 357 -0.25 0.61 -7.94
C VAL A 357 -0.43 2.09 -8.19
N SER A 358 0.63 2.75 -8.62
CA SER A 358 0.61 4.15 -9.05
C SER A 358 0.65 4.22 -10.57
N TYR A 359 -0.08 5.16 -11.14
CA TYR A 359 -0.11 5.44 -12.57
C TYR A 359 0.51 6.81 -12.82
N ILE A 360 1.68 6.83 -13.48
CA ILE A 360 2.49 8.04 -13.68
C ILE A 360 2.56 8.38 -15.15
N GLY A 361 2.24 9.62 -15.53
CA GLY A 361 2.29 10.09 -16.93
C GLY A 361 3.69 9.87 -17.55
N VAL A 362 3.74 9.33 -18.76
CA VAL A 362 5.04 9.06 -19.43
C VAL A 362 5.73 10.36 -19.86
N ASP A 363 4.95 11.39 -20.20
CA ASP A 363 5.46 12.64 -20.76
C ASP A 363 5.91 13.63 -19.67
N ASP A 364 5.12 13.80 -18.62
CA ASP A 364 5.36 14.80 -17.56
C ASP A 364 5.75 14.21 -16.20
N TYR A 365 5.68 12.88 -16.05
CA TYR A 365 6.01 12.15 -14.83
C TYR A 365 5.18 12.54 -13.60
N LEU A 366 3.99 13.12 -13.79
CA LEU A 366 3.06 13.39 -12.70
C LEU A 366 2.10 12.21 -12.51
N THR A 367 1.65 11.98 -11.27
CA THR A 367 0.68 10.93 -10.95
C THR A 367 -0.68 11.26 -11.57
N ARG A 368 -1.41 10.26 -12.06
CA ARG A 368 -2.77 10.41 -12.61
C ARG A 368 -3.81 9.75 -11.75
N GLN A 369 -3.48 8.55 -11.28
CA GLN A 369 -4.31 7.71 -10.42
C GLN A 369 -3.40 6.91 -9.51
N ALA A 370 -3.94 6.40 -8.40
CA ALA A 370 -3.25 5.44 -7.56
C ALA A 370 -4.25 4.56 -6.80
N ASP A 371 -3.93 3.26 -6.70
CA ASP A 371 -4.57 2.35 -5.76
C ASP A 371 -3.62 2.15 -4.58
N TYR A 372 -4.13 2.26 -3.35
CA TYR A 372 -3.40 2.14 -2.11
C TYR A 372 -4.14 1.19 -1.16
N GLY A 373 -3.42 0.18 -0.69
CA GLY A 373 -3.82 -0.70 0.40
C GLY A 373 -2.83 -0.57 1.53
N ALA A 374 -3.34 -0.56 2.76
CA ALA A 374 -2.52 -0.67 3.95
C ALA A 374 -3.22 -1.54 5.00
N SER A 375 -2.42 -2.17 5.85
CA SER A 375 -2.92 -2.87 7.01
C SER A 375 -2.03 -2.62 8.21
N VAL A 376 -2.65 -2.30 9.34
CA VAL A 376 -2.00 -2.14 10.64
C VAL A 376 -2.41 -3.32 11.50
N THR A 377 -1.45 -4.17 11.85
CA THR A 377 -1.65 -5.29 12.78
C THR A 377 -1.30 -4.82 14.18
N TYR A 378 -2.16 -5.13 15.15
CA TYR A 378 -1.98 -4.73 16.54
C TYR A 378 -1.27 -5.83 17.35
N ALA A 379 -0.46 -5.38 18.31
CA ALA A 379 0.12 -6.23 19.34
C ALA A 379 -0.97 -7.00 20.09
N GLN A 380 -0.60 -8.11 20.73
CA GLN A 380 -1.56 -8.90 21.49
C GLN A 380 -2.03 -8.16 22.75
N GLU A 381 -1.09 -7.54 23.46
CA GLU A 381 -1.33 -6.85 24.72
C GLU A 381 -0.70 -5.45 24.66
N PHE A 382 -1.31 -4.50 25.36
CA PHE A 382 -0.74 -3.18 25.63
C PHE A 382 -1.09 -2.77 27.06
N GLN A 383 -0.09 -2.36 27.83
CA GLN A 383 -0.23 -2.02 29.26
C GLN A 383 -0.93 -3.13 30.08
N ASP A 384 -0.52 -4.39 29.84
CA ASP A 384 -1.08 -5.61 30.47
C ASP A 384 -2.57 -5.89 30.18
N GLU A 385 -3.15 -5.21 29.17
CA GLU A 385 -4.50 -5.45 28.68
C GLU A 385 -4.50 -6.04 27.26
N ASP A 386 -5.35 -7.02 27.00
CA ASP A 386 -5.54 -7.61 25.66
C ASP A 386 -6.12 -6.57 24.69
N ILE A 387 -5.50 -6.41 23.52
CA ILE A 387 -6.05 -5.57 22.45
C ILE A 387 -7.13 -6.37 21.71
N PRO A 388 -8.39 -5.89 21.67
CA PRO A 388 -9.51 -6.62 21.06
C PRO A 388 -9.43 -6.66 19.53
N LEU A 389 -8.64 -5.77 18.93
CA LEU A 389 -8.42 -5.71 17.49
C LEU A 389 -7.20 -6.56 17.10
N GLU A 390 -7.35 -7.35 16.06
CA GLU A 390 -6.20 -7.99 15.40
C GLU A 390 -5.59 -7.03 14.38
N LYS A 391 -6.44 -6.40 13.55
CA LYS A 391 -5.97 -5.62 12.41
C LYS A 391 -6.99 -4.60 11.92
N ILE A 392 -6.49 -3.48 11.39
CA ILE A 392 -7.26 -2.57 10.55
C ILE A 392 -6.66 -2.59 9.15
N GLU A 393 -7.52 -2.70 8.13
CA GLU A 393 -7.13 -2.55 6.74
C GLU A 393 -7.82 -1.34 6.12
N VAL A 394 -7.08 -0.61 5.30
CA VAL A 394 -7.57 0.54 4.55
C VAL A 394 -7.24 0.32 3.09
N PHE A 395 -8.25 0.48 2.24
CA PHE A 395 -8.08 0.54 0.80
C PHE A 395 -8.55 1.89 0.32
N MET A 396 -7.75 2.57 -0.47
CA MET A 396 -8.08 3.85 -1.10
C MET A 396 -7.72 3.80 -2.56
N THR A 397 -8.58 4.35 -3.40
CA THR A 397 -8.29 4.65 -4.80
C THR A 397 -8.36 6.16 -4.97
N ILE A 398 -7.28 6.73 -5.48
CA ILE A 398 -7.20 8.12 -5.89
C ILE A 398 -7.61 8.17 -7.34
N ASN A 399 -8.85 8.59 -7.57
CA ASN A 399 -9.50 8.55 -8.87
C ASN A 399 -9.08 9.71 -9.78
N GLU A 400 -8.76 10.85 -9.17
CA GLU A 400 -8.47 12.09 -9.88
C GLU A 400 -7.28 12.79 -9.21
N TYR A 401 -6.34 13.24 -10.03
CA TYR A 401 -5.30 14.20 -9.68
C TYR A 401 -5.35 15.37 -10.65
N THR A 402 -5.47 16.58 -10.11
CA THR A 402 -5.44 17.80 -10.92
C THR A 402 -4.41 18.76 -10.34
N TYR A 403 -3.51 19.22 -11.20
CA TYR A 403 -2.38 20.08 -10.83
C TYR A 403 -2.59 21.49 -11.36
N ASN A 404 -2.15 22.49 -10.60
CA ASN A 404 -2.12 23.89 -11.02
C ASN A 404 -3.49 24.49 -11.39
N GLU A 405 -4.54 24.04 -10.72
CA GLU A 405 -5.85 24.71 -10.78
C GLU A 405 -5.84 26.00 -9.95
N ASP A 406 -6.69 26.95 -10.33
CA ASP A 406 -6.94 28.15 -9.55
C ASP A 406 -7.83 27.80 -8.35
N ILE A 407 -7.19 27.33 -7.27
CA ILE A 407 -7.84 26.91 -6.03
C ILE A 407 -7.76 28.08 -5.03
N ASP A 408 -8.91 28.51 -4.51
CA ASP A 408 -9.00 29.50 -3.43
C ASP A 408 -9.42 28.81 -2.12
N ILE A 409 -8.50 28.74 -1.16
CA ILE A 409 -8.77 28.19 0.17
C ILE A 409 -8.97 29.37 1.14
N THR A 410 -10.24 29.60 1.50
CA THR A 410 -10.66 30.60 2.49
C THR A 410 -11.29 29.95 3.70
N LEU A 411 -10.80 30.28 4.89
CA LEU A 411 -11.33 29.76 6.15
C LEU A 411 -12.70 30.41 6.48
N PRO A 412 -13.72 29.63 6.86
CA PRO A 412 -15.01 30.20 7.27
C PRO A 412 -14.90 30.97 8.60
N GLU A 413 -15.76 31.98 8.78
CA GLU A 413 -15.76 32.83 9.99
C GLU A 413 -15.92 32.02 11.29
N GLU A 414 -16.71 30.94 11.26
CA GLU A 414 -16.92 30.05 12.40
C GLU A 414 -15.64 29.30 12.80
N ALA A 415 -14.83 28.86 11.82
CA ALA A 415 -13.55 28.20 12.09
C ALA A 415 -12.51 29.18 12.63
N LEU A 416 -12.47 30.40 12.09
CA LEU A 416 -11.63 31.49 12.62
C LEU A 416 -11.93 31.81 14.09
N ALA A 417 -13.20 31.74 14.49
CA ALA A 417 -13.68 31.99 15.84
C ALA A 417 -13.64 30.76 16.76
N ALA A 418 -13.19 29.60 16.26
CA ALA A 418 -13.20 28.35 16.99
C ALA A 418 -12.35 28.42 18.28
N PRO A 419 -12.80 27.80 19.39
CA PRO A 419 -11.97 27.64 20.56
C PRO A 419 -10.76 26.76 20.25
N GLU A 420 -9.66 27.03 20.95
CA GLU A 420 -8.48 26.17 20.89
C GLU A 420 -8.76 24.87 21.65
N LEU A 421 -8.32 23.74 21.09
CA LEU A 421 -8.47 22.43 21.70
C LEU A 421 -7.62 22.37 22.98
N GLU A 422 -8.27 22.12 24.11
CA GLU A 422 -7.58 21.86 25.37
C GLU A 422 -7.07 20.42 25.37
N LEU A 423 -5.74 20.26 25.41
CA LEU A 423 -5.12 18.96 25.55
C LEU A 423 -5.11 18.55 27.03
N PRO A 424 -5.40 17.28 27.36
CA PRO A 424 -5.23 16.79 28.72
C PRO A 424 -3.76 16.98 29.14
N VAL A 425 -3.54 17.69 30.24
CA VAL A 425 -2.22 17.75 30.88
C VAL A 425 -2.00 16.39 31.52
N PRO A 426 -0.89 15.67 31.22
CA PRO A 426 -0.60 14.41 31.88
C PRO A 426 -0.61 14.61 33.40
N GLU A 427 -1.47 13.88 34.11
CA GLU A 427 -1.41 13.78 35.56
C GLU A 427 -0.14 13.00 35.91
N ASP A 428 0.99 13.70 36.02
CA ASP A 428 2.10 13.42 36.96
C ASP A 428 3.35 14.24 36.59
N GLN A 429 3.47 15.44 37.16
CA GLN A 429 4.77 16.07 37.47
C GLN A 429 4.74 16.82 38.82
N ASN A 430 3.96 16.33 39.78
CA ASN A 430 4.00 16.80 41.17
C ASN A 430 3.92 15.62 42.15
N GLU A 431 4.93 14.76 42.16
CA GLU A 431 5.41 14.12 43.39
C GLU A 431 6.94 14.16 43.49
#